data_AF-A0A5D2NKP6-F1
#
_entry.id   AF-A0A5D2NKP6-F1
#
_cell.length_a   1.000
_cell.length_b   1.000
_cell.length_c   1.000
_cell.angle_alpha   90.00
_cell.angle_beta   90.00
_cell.angle_gamma   90.00
#
_symmetry.space_group_name_H-M   'P 1'
#
loop_
_entity.id
_entity.type
_entity.pdbx_description
1 polymer ?
#
loop_
_entity_poly.entity_id
_entity_poly.type
_entity_poly.pdbx_seq_one_letter_code
_entity_poly.pdbx_strand_id
1 'polypeptide(L)'
;MLKSLPELPTSIEDVWIDGCSSLEAVASPSKVCNLVDSTFIRAINCFKLAENINALTLLKKFLKAFANSRKMFDIIMPGSEIPEWFSQQTSNASIKIPLPINLRKDSQWIGVACCCIFVNNDALRDDEYIGCGAYIYCRNSEQASCNGSIFRGRNPRRIDWRGWLLGKGFNQSIMKDHIFLRYWSRDKLYPFS
;
A
#
# COMPACT_ATOMS: atom_id res chain seq x y z
N MET A 1 -1.84 -17.33 23.33
CA MET A 1 -2.09 -16.92 21.94
C MET A 1 -2.64 -15.49 21.93
N LEU A 2 -2.10 -14.63 21.06
CA LEU A 2 -2.50 -13.23 20.93
C LEU A 2 -3.88 -13.15 20.25
N LYS A 3 -4.85 -12.45 20.88
CA LYS A 3 -6.22 -12.30 20.36
C LYS A 3 -6.52 -10.91 19.82
N SER A 4 -5.89 -9.89 20.36
CA SER A 4 -6.06 -8.50 19.92
C SER A 4 -4.74 -7.75 20.09
N LEU A 5 -4.55 -6.73 19.26
CA LEU A 5 -3.51 -5.73 19.47
C LEU A 5 -4.11 -4.47 20.11
N PRO A 6 -3.40 -3.85 21.07
CA PRO A 6 -3.77 -2.54 21.60
C PRO A 6 -3.60 -1.47 20.51
N GLU A 7 -4.05 -0.25 20.80
CA GLU A 7 -3.77 0.90 19.93
C GLU A 7 -2.26 1.01 19.68
N LEU A 8 -1.91 1.06 18.40
CA LEU A 8 -0.52 1.13 17.97
C LEU A 8 0.00 2.58 18.19
N PRO A 9 1.12 2.76 18.91
CA PRO A 9 1.75 4.07 19.05
C PRO A 9 1.96 4.78 17.71
N THR A 10 1.80 6.09 17.71
CA THR A 10 1.86 6.94 16.51
C THR A 10 3.25 7.01 15.86
N SER A 11 4.29 6.54 16.54
CA SER A 11 5.67 6.45 16.08
C SER A 11 6.02 5.12 15.41
N ILE A 12 5.13 4.12 15.47
CA ILE A 12 5.40 2.83 14.83
C ILE A 12 5.41 3.00 13.31
N GLU A 13 6.52 2.58 12.70
CA GLU A 13 6.68 2.52 11.26
C GLU A 13 6.08 1.21 10.73
N ASP A 14 6.57 0.07 11.25
CA ASP A 14 6.19 -1.25 10.75
C ASP A 14 5.61 -2.15 11.85
N VAL A 15 4.57 -2.90 11.52
CA VAL A 15 3.93 -3.90 12.39
C VAL A 15 3.98 -5.26 11.72
N TRP A 16 4.62 -6.22 12.38
CA TRP A 16 4.79 -7.59 11.88
C TRP A 16 4.12 -8.55 12.86
N ILE A 17 3.05 -9.20 12.42
CA ILE A 17 2.18 -10.03 13.28
C ILE A 17 1.88 -11.38 12.64
N ASP A 18 2.82 -11.87 11.84
CA ASP A 18 2.66 -13.08 11.02
C ASP A 18 2.40 -14.33 11.88
N GLY A 19 1.52 -15.22 11.40
CA GLY A 19 1.22 -16.51 12.03
C GLY A 19 0.36 -16.38 13.29
N CYS A 20 -0.16 -15.19 13.60
CA CYS A 20 -1.09 -15.00 14.72
C CYS A 20 -2.48 -15.55 14.38
N SER A 21 -2.64 -16.87 14.41
CA SER A 21 -3.86 -17.57 14.02
C SER A 21 -5.08 -17.31 14.91
N SER A 22 -4.89 -16.78 16.12
CA SER A 22 -5.97 -16.37 17.04
C SER A 22 -6.25 -14.87 17.05
N LEU A 23 -5.51 -14.07 16.28
CA LEU A 23 -5.68 -12.62 16.27
C LEU A 23 -7.00 -12.27 15.58
N GLU A 24 -7.90 -11.62 16.29
CA GLU A 24 -9.24 -11.26 15.82
C GLU A 24 -9.33 -9.77 15.48
N ALA A 25 -8.51 -8.92 16.11
CA ALA A 25 -8.57 -7.49 15.92
C ALA A 25 -7.18 -6.82 15.96
N VAL A 26 -6.98 -5.90 15.02
CA VAL A 26 -5.92 -4.89 15.07
C VAL A 26 -6.59 -3.56 15.40
N ALA A 27 -6.18 -2.92 16.48
CA ALA A 27 -6.69 -1.60 16.83
C ALA A 27 -6.39 -0.60 15.71
N SER A 28 -7.29 0.36 15.53
CA SER A 28 -7.08 1.43 14.55
C SER A 28 -5.86 2.26 14.97
N PRO A 29 -5.00 2.67 14.04
CA PRO A 29 -3.99 3.66 14.36
C PRO A 29 -4.64 4.98 14.80
N SER A 30 -4.09 5.64 15.81
CA SER A 30 -4.53 6.97 16.27
C SER A 30 -3.94 8.10 15.39
N LYS A 31 -4.40 9.35 15.55
CA LYS A 31 -3.92 10.52 14.78
C LYS A 31 -2.39 10.69 14.92
N VAL A 32 -1.68 10.84 13.80
CA VAL A 32 -0.21 10.71 13.67
C VAL A 32 0.60 11.97 13.95
N CYS A 33 1.86 11.76 14.36
CA CYS A 33 2.97 12.72 14.30
C CYS A 33 3.85 12.52 13.05
N ASN A 34 4.24 13.61 12.39
CA ASN A 34 4.86 13.69 11.05
C ASN A 34 6.30 13.11 10.91
N LEU A 35 6.75 12.21 11.78
CA LEU A 35 8.18 11.82 11.82
C LEU A 35 8.60 10.78 10.77
N VAL A 36 7.65 10.07 10.14
CA VAL A 36 7.96 8.98 9.18
C VAL A 36 7.06 9.09 7.94
N ASP A 37 7.63 9.00 6.75
CA ASP A 37 6.89 9.16 5.49
C ASP A 37 6.13 7.88 5.07
N SER A 38 6.44 6.73 5.67
CA SER A 38 5.84 5.42 5.37
C SER A 38 5.37 4.67 6.62
N THR A 39 4.43 3.74 6.44
CA THR A 39 4.08 2.72 7.45
C THR A 39 3.62 1.43 6.81
N PHE A 40 3.83 0.30 7.49
CA PHE A 40 3.51 -1.03 6.98
C PHE A 40 2.85 -1.89 8.05
N ILE A 41 1.80 -2.63 7.67
CA ILE A 41 1.27 -3.73 8.46
C ILE A 41 1.38 -5.04 7.68
N ARG A 42 2.03 -6.03 8.30
CA ARG A 42 2.17 -7.39 7.80
C ARG A 42 1.50 -8.39 8.73
N ALA A 43 0.51 -9.11 8.22
CA ALA A 43 -0.27 -10.10 8.95
C ALA A 43 -0.40 -11.41 8.14
N ILE A 44 0.72 -11.97 7.69
CA ILE A 44 0.72 -13.25 6.96
C ILE A 44 0.09 -14.35 7.82
N ASN A 45 -0.71 -15.22 7.19
CA ASN A 45 -1.39 -16.36 7.80
C ASN A 45 -2.27 -16.02 9.03
N CYS A 46 -2.70 -14.76 9.18
CA CYS A 46 -3.61 -14.33 10.26
C CYS A 46 -5.08 -14.53 9.87
N PHE A 47 -5.48 -15.78 9.62
CA PHE A 47 -6.79 -16.07 9.02
C PHE A 47 -7.98 -15.58 9.86
N LYS A 48 -7.89 -15.72 11.19
CA LYS A 48 -8.93 -15.23 12.09
C LYS A 48 -9.09 -13.71 12.09
N LEU A 49 -8.04 -12.97 11.70
CA LEU A 49 -8.12 -11.53 11.54
C LEU A 49 -8.94 -11.20 10.29
N ALA A 50 -8.71 -11.91 9.20
CA ALA A 50 -9.42 -11.72 7.94
C ALA A 50 -10.93 -12.09 8.02
N GLU A 51 -11.32 -12.97 8.94
CA GLU A 51 -12.73 -13.26 9.25
C GLU A 51 -13.46 -12.06 9.89
N ASN A 52 -12.74 -11.23 10.64
CA ASN A 52 -13.32 -10.13 11.43
C ASN A 52 -13.15 -8.76 10.77
N ILE A 53 -12.04 -8.54 10.06
CA ILE A 53 -11.75 -7.30 9.36
C ILE A 53 -11.11 -7.60 8.01
N ASN A 54 -11.66 -7.04 6.94
CA ASN A 54 -11.05 -7.14 5.62
C ASN A 54 -10.05 -6.01 5.36
N ALA A 55 -9.20 -6.23 4.36
CA ALA A 55 -8.10 -5.32 3.99
C ALA A 55 -8.61 -3.91 3.60
N LEU A 56 -9.79 -3.80 2.97
CA LEU A 56 -10.42 -2.51 2.64
C LEU A 56 -10.82 -1.72 3.90
N THR A 57 -11.35 -2.40 4.91
CA THR A 57 -11.75 -1.76 6.17
C THR A 57 -10.53 -1.22 6.89
N LEU A 58 -9.44 -1.97 6.88
CA LEU A 58 -8.16 -1.51 7.42
C LEU A 58 -7.62 -0.33 6.61
N LEU A 59 -7.62 -0.40 5.28
CA LEU A 59 -7.25 0.72 4.40
C LEU A 59 -8.04 2.01 4.74
N LYS A 60 -9.36 1.91 4.89
CA LYS A 60 -10.21 3.07 5.24
C LYS A 60 -9.88 3.65 6.62
N LYS A 61 -9.56 2.81 7.62
CA LYS A 61 -9.10 3.26 8.94
C LYS A 61 -7.77 4.02 8.83
N PHE A 62 -6.83 3.48 8.06
CA PHE A 62 -5.53 4.10 7.79
C PHE A 62 -5.68 5.45 7.07
N LEU A 63 -6.53 5.52 6.04
CA LEU A 63 -6.82 6.79 5.36
C LEU A 63 -7.37 7.84 6.33
N LYS A 64 -8.32 7.48 7.20
CA LYS A 64 -8.87 8.40 8.21
C LYS A 64 -7.82 8.89 9.20
N ALA A 65 -6.88 8.03 9.60
CA ALA A 65 -5.84 8.37 10.55
C ALA A 65 -4.70 9.19 9.89
N PHE A 66 -4.36 8.88 8.63
CA PHE A 66 -3.06 9.24 8.05
C PHE A 66 -3.12 10.06 6.76
N ALA A 67 -4.29 10.32 6.15
CA ALA A 67 -4.42 10.90 4.81
C ALA A 67 -3.56 12.17 4.57
N ASN A 68 -3.26 12.94 5.62
CA ASN A 68 -2.50 14.18 5.54
C ASN A 68 -1.16 14.16 6.31
N SER A 69 -0.72 13.01 6.83
CA SER A 69 0.48 12.90 7.68
C SER A 69 1.49 11.86 7.23
N ARG A 70 1.07 10.87 6.42
CA ARG A 70 1.96 9.85 5.84
C ARG A 70 1.93 9.93 4.32
N LYS A 71 3.11 9.82 3.71
CA LYS A 71 3.23 9.85 2.25
C LYS A 71 2.83 8.54 1.59
N MET A 72 2.96 7.42 2.31
CA MET A 72 2.68 6.08 1.78
C MET A 72 2.35 5.09 2.89
N PHE A 73 1.57 4.05 2.61
CA PHE A 73 1.48 2.91 3.52
C PHE A 73 1.08 1.61 2.82
N ASP A 74 1.47 0.51 3.45
CA ASP A 74 1.29 -0.86 2.95
C ASP A 74 0.54 -1.74 3.94
N ILE A 75 -0.28 -2.65 3.42
CA ILE A 75 -0.99 -3.67 4.19
C ILE A 75 -0.82 -5.02 3.49
N ILE A 76 -0.42 -6.04 4.24
CA ILE A 76 -0.46 -7.45 3.82
C ILE A 76 -1.28 -8.23 4.84
N MET A 77 -2.30 -8.94 4.37
CA MET A 77 -3.11 -9.84 5.19
C MET A 77 -3.80 -10.91 4.34
N PRO A 78 -4.38 -11.96 4.93
CA PRO A 78 -5.09 -12.97 4.15
C PRO A 78 -6.29 -12.36 3.42
N GLY A 79 -6.54 -12.84 2.22
CA GLY A 79 -7.64 -12.38 1.39
C GLY A 79 -7.53 -12.92 -0.02
N SER A 80 -8.66 -13.32 -0.58
CA SER A 80 -8.76 -13.99 -1.89
C SER A 80 -9.51 -13.18 -2.94
N GLU A 81 -9.99 -11.99 -2.60
CA GLU A 81 -10.85 -11.18 -3.47
C GLU A 81 -10.47 -9.71 -3.42
N ILE A 82 -10.38 -9.06 -4.59
CA ILE A 82 -10.15 -7.62 -4.69
C ILE A 82 -11.48 -6.92 -4.40
N PRO A 83 -11.54 -6.00 -3.43
CA PRO A 83 -12.77 -5.28 -3.12
C PRO A 83 -13.29 -4.45 -4.31
N GLU A 84 -14.60 -4.43 -4.54
CA GLU A 84 -15.25 -3.65 -5.60
C GLU A 84 -15.06 -2.12 -5.48
N TRP A 85 -14.54 -1.65 -4.34
CA TRP A 85 -14.17 -0.26 -4.14
C TRP A 85 -13.06 0.22 -5.10
N PHE A 86 -12.24 -0.69 -5.63
CA PHE A 86 -11.23 -0.37 -6.64
C PHE A 86 -11.87 -0.16 -8.01
N SER A 87 -11.79 1.06 -8.52
CA SER A 87 -12.46 1.47 -9.76
C SER A 87 -11.89 0.86 -11.04
N GLN A 88 -10.69 0.30 -10.98
CA GLN A 88 -9.98 -0.29 -12.11
C GLN A 88 -9.36 -1.61 -11.66
N GLN A 89 -9.65 -2.69 -12.39
CA GLN A 89 -9.15 -4.04 -12.10
C GLN A 89 -8.58 -4.67 -13.37
N THR A 90 -7.52 -5.47 -13.23
CA THR A 90 -6.89 -6.18 -14.33
C THR A 90 -6.23 -7.44 -13.80
N SER A 91 -6.12 -8.48 -14.64
CA SER A 91 -5.34 -9.68 -14.36
C SER A 91 -3.84 -9.51 -14.69
N ASN A 92 -3.45 -8.38 -15.26
CA ASN A 92 -2.06 -8.08 -15.60
C ASN A 92 -1.25 -7.63 -14.38
N ALA A 93 0.08 -7.79 -14.44
CA ALA A 93 1.00 -7.32 -13.41
C ALA A 93 1.14 -5.78 -13.32
N SER A 94 0.47 -5.03 -14.20
CA SER A 94 0.48 -3.56 -14.17
C SER A 94 -0.85 -3.00 -14.65
N ILE A 95 -1.22 -1.84 -14.09
CA ILE A 95 -2.41 -1.10 -14.44
C ILE A 95 -2.06 0.36 -14.75
N LYS A 96 -2.65 0.91 -15.81
CA LYS A 96 -2.52 2.33 -16.17
C LYS A 96 -3.85 3.00 -15.89
N ILE A 97 -3.84 3.98 -15.00
CA ILE A 97 -5.03 4.78 -14.68
C ILE A 97 -4.86 6.19 -15.25
N PRO A 98 -5.90 6.77 -15.86
CA PRO A 98 -5.88 8.18 -16.23
C PRO A 98 -5.93 9.03 -14.96
N LEU A 99 -4.99 9.96 -14.81
CA LEU A 99 -5.03 10.94 -13.72
C LEU A 99 -5.83 12.18 -14.17
N PRO A 100 -6.68 12.75 -13.29
CA PRO A 100 -7.36 14.01 -13.58
C PRO A 100 -6.36 15.13 -13.95
N ILE A 101 -6.73 15.98 -14.92
CA ILE A 101 -5.84 17.01 -15.48
C ILE A 101 -5.47 18.10 -14.44
N ASN A 102 -6.28 18.28 -13.39
CA ASN A 102 -6.14 19.36 -12.40
C ASN A 102 -5.89 18.87 -10.96
N LEU A 103 -5.28 17.70 -10.77
CA LEU A 103 -5.04 17.13 -9.42
C LEU A 103 -4.34 18.09 -8.45
N ARG A 104 -3.45 18.97 -8.93
CA ARG A 104 -2.79 19.98 -8.08
C ARG A 104 -3.77 21.00 -7.50
N LYS A 105 -4.90 21.27 -8.17
CA LYS A 105 -5.92 22.22 -7.72
C LYS A 105 -7.03 21.55 -6.92
N ASP A 106 -7.14 20.23 -6.98
CA ASP A 106 -8.16 19.45 -6.26
C ASP A 106 -7.67 19.12 -4.84
N SER A 107 -8.06 19.94 -3.86
CA SER A 107 -7.75 19.71 -2.45
C SER A 107 -8.47 18.51 -1.85
N GLN A 108 -9.50 17.98 -2.51
CA GLN A 108 -10.21 16.78 -2.05
C GLN A 108 -9.51 15.49 -2.49
N TRP A 109 -8.62 15.58 -3.48
CA TRP A 109 -7.84 14.43 -3.91
C TRP A 109 -6.67 14.14 -2.96
N ILE A 110 -6.76 13.00 -2.26
CA ILE A 110 -5.80 12.62 -1.24
C ILE A 110 -4.71 11.65 -1.73
N GLY A 111 -4.94 10.87 -2.79
CA GLY A 111 -3.96 9.89 -3.28
C GLY A 111 -4.53 8.78 -4.16
N VAL A 112 -3.75 7.70 -4.32
CA VAL A 112 -4.08 6.48 -5.10
C VAL A 112 -3.81 5.25 -4.25
N ALA A 113 -4.73 4.28 -4.30
CA ALA A 113 -4.54 2.95 -3.72
C ALA A 113 -4.44 1.89 -4.81
N CYS A 114 -3.56 0.90 -4.62
CA CYS A 114 -3.40 -0.29 -5.44
C CYS A 114 -3.62 -1.53 -4.58
N CYS A 115 -4.22 -2.56 -5.18
CA CYS A 115 -4.48 -3.85 -4.58
C CYS A 115 -4.05 -4.96 -5.54
N CYS A 116 -3.40 -5.99 -5.02
CA CYS A 116 -3.23 -7.25 -5.73
C CYS A 116 -3.42 -8.43 -4.78
N ILE A 117 -3.86 -9.55 -5.36
CA ILE A 117 -3.85 -10.85 -4.69
C ILE A 117 -2.61 -11.59 -5.13
N PHE A 118 -1.98 -12.28 -4.20
CA PHE A 118 -0.87 -13.17 -4.48
C PHE A 118 -1.01 -14.43 -3.65
N VAL A 119 -0.48 -15.52 -4.20
CA VAL A 119 -0.36 -16.81 -3.54
C VAL A 119 1.08 -17.27 -3.71
N ASN A 120 1.62 -17.89 -2.68
CA ASN A 120 2.88 -18.60 -2.81
C ASN A 120 2.58 -20.08 -3.10
N ASN A 121 2.95 -20.54 -4.30
CA ASN A 121 2.77 -21.94 -4.68
C ASN A 121 4.03 -22.78 -4.50
N ASP A 122 5.19 -22.17 -4.23
CA ASP A 122 6.48 -22.84 -4.24
C ASP A 122 7.15 -22.74 -2.87
N ALA A 123 6.94 -23.74 -2.01
CA ALA A 123 7.66 -23.91 -0.75
C ALA A 123 9.16 -24.23 -0.93
N LEU A 124 9.78 -23.90 -2.08
CA LEU A 124 11.15 -24.24 -2.45
C LEU A 124 12.04 -23.02 -2.78
N ARG A 125 11.47 -21.82 -2.95
CA ARG A 125 12.26 -20.61 -3.21
C ARG A 125 12.48 -19.85 -1.91
N ASP A 126 13.74 -19.65 -1.55
CA ASP A 126 14.09 -18.97 -0.30
C ASP A 126 13.84 -17.45 -0.35
N ASP A 127 13.74 -16.87 -1.56
CA ASP A 127 13.61 -15.42 -1.81
C ASP A 127 12.31 -15.03 -2.53
N GLU A 128 11.17 -15.25 -1.88
CA GLU A 128 9.91 -14.68 -2.39
C GLU A 128 9.85 -13.18 -2.12
N TYR A 129 9.45 -12.40 -3.13
CA TYR A 129 9.40 -10.95 -3.06
C TYR A 129 8.11 -10.44 -3.72
N ILE A 130 7.36 -9.60 -3.00
CA ILE A 130 6.26 -8.83 -3.58
C ILE A 130 6.66 -7.36 -3.67
N GLY A 131 6.66 -6.82 -4.88
CA GLY A 131 6.98 -5.42 -5.13
C GLY A 131 5.85 -4.70 -5.82
N CYS A 132 5.72 -3.41 -5.52
CA CYS A 132 4.82 -2.53 -6.25
C CYS A 132 5.55 -1.23 -6.60
N GLY A 133 5.29 -0.71 -7.79
CA GLY A 133 5.90 0.51 -8.29
C GLY A 133 4.86 1.45 -8.87
N ALA A 134 5.09 2.74 -8.66
CA ALA A 134 4.26 3.80 -9.24
C ALA A 134 5.08 4.64 -10.22
N TYR A 135 4.52 4.87 -11.40
CA TYR A 135 5.11 5.66 -12.47
C TYR A 135 4.09 6.69 -12.96
N ILE A 136 4.52 7.94 -13.14
CA ILE A 136 3.70 9.00 -13.74
C ILE A 136 4.17 9.24 -15.17
N TYR A 137 3.23 9.13 -16.10
CA TYR A 137 3.42 9.45 -17.51
C TYR A 137 2.84 10.84 -17.78
N CYS A 138 3.67 11.83 -18.04
CA CYS A 138 3.21 13.14 -18.47
C CYS A 138 2.89 13.09 -19.97
N ARG A 139 1.65 13.43 -20.36
CA ARG A 139 1.40 13.85 -21.74
C ARG A 139 2.05 15.22 -21.91
N ASN A 140 2.73 15.43 -23.03
CA ASN A 140 3.30 16.72 -23.42
C ASN A 140 2.28 17.83 -23.14
N SER A 141 2.52 18.54 -22.05
CA SER A 141 1.83 19.76 -21.66
C SER A 141 2.91 20.82 -21.81
N GLU A 142 2.62 21.93 -22.48
CA GLU A 142 3.50 23.11 -22.59
C GLU A 142 3.67 23.83 -21.23
N GLN A 143 3.61 23.08 -20.14
CA GLN A 143 3.69 23.58 -18.80
C GLN A 143 5.08 23.26 -18.26
N ALA A 144 5.88 24.32 -18.21
CA ALA A 144 7.23 24.31 -17.67
C ALA A 144 7.26 23.57 -16.32
N SER A 145 8.23 22.65 -16.22
CA SER A 145 8.75 22.17 -14.95
C SER A 145 8.95 23.33 -13.98
N CYS A 146 8.69 23.12 -12.69
CA CYS A 146 8.97 24.10 -11.64
C CYS A 146 10.48 24.47 -11.58
N ASN A 147 11.34 23.71 -12.27
CA ASN A 147 12.77 23.95 -12.42
C ASN A 147 13.17 24.44 -13.83
N GLY A 148 12.22 24.89 -14.66
CA GLY A 148 12.49 25.40 -16.01
C GLY A 148 12.94 24.36 -17.04
N SER A 149 13.09 23.08 -16.66
CA SER A 149 13.44 22.01 -17.59
C SER A 149 12.24 21.58 -18.43
N ILE A 150 12.25 21.89 -19.72
CA ILE A 150 11.31 21.32 -20.68
C ILE A 150 11.66 19.84 -20.83
N PHE A 151 10.88 18.95 -20.21
CA PHE A 151 11.00 17.51 -20.46
C PHE A 151 10.45 17.21 -21.86
N ARG A 152 11.30 17.40 -22.88
CA ARG A 152 11.08 16.80 -24.21
C ARG A 152 11.46 15.33 -24.13
N GLY A 153 10.60 14.50 -23.54
CA GLY A 153 10.83 13.04 -23.47
C GLY A 153 9.61 12.27 -22.98
N ARG A 154 9.29 11.17 -23.68
CA ARG A 154 8.21 10.20 -23.33
C ARG A 154 8.54 9.33 -22.10
N ASN A 155 9.52 9.70 -21.29
CA ASN A 155 10.03 8.82 -20.24
C ASN A 155 9.19 8.97 -18.96
N PRO A 156 8.65 7.86 -18.41
CA PRO A 156 7.89 7.91 -17.18
C PRO A 156 8.76 8.35 -16.00
N ARG A 157 8.21 9.18 -15.12
CA ARG A 157 8.84 9.48 -13.83
C ARG A 157 8.49 8.37 -12.84
N ARG A 158 9.49 7.60 -12.39
CA ARG A 158 9.32 6.67 -11.26
C ARG A 158 9.07 7.48 -9.99
N ILE A 159 7.95 7.22 -9.33
CA ILE A 159 7.57 7.85 -8.05
C ILE A 159 8.12 7.04 -6.90
N ASP A 160 7.94 5.73 -6.99
CA ASP A 160 8.27 4.79 -5.95
C ASP A 160 8.44 3.39 -6.54
N TRP A 161 9.26 2.60 -5.90
CA TRP A 161 9.27 1.16 -6.05
C TRP A 161 9.77 0.60 -4.73
N ARG A 162 8.86 -0.03 -4.01
CA ARG A 162 9.15 -0.75 -2.78
C ARG A 162 8.52 -2.12 -2.85
N GLY A 163 9.13 -3.06 -2.16
CA GLY A 163 8.56 -4.37 -1.97
C GLY A 163 9.07 -5.02 -0.70
N TRP A 164 8.52 -6.19 -0.44
CA TRP A 164 8.66 -6.90 0.81
C TRP A 164 9.09 -8.32 0.52
N LEU A 165 10.05 -8.80 1.29
CA LEU A 165 10.43 -10.20 1.28
C LEU A 165 9.34 -11.00 2.00
N LEU A 166 8.95 -12.11 1.38
CA LEU A 166 7.90 -13.02 1.80
C LEU A 166 8.44 -14.43 2.09
N GLY A 167 9.69 -14.71 1.72
CA GLY A 167 10.28 -16.04 1.74
C GLY A 167 10.64 -16.60 3.12
N LYS A 168 11.15 -17.83 3.12
CA LYS A 168 11.42 -18.68 4.29
C LYS A 168 12.39 -18.09 5.32
N GLY A 169 13.21 -17.09 4.96
CA GLY A 169 14.05 -16.35 5.90
C GLY A 169 13.27 -15.71 7.08
N PHE A 170 11.94 -15.56 6.94
CA PHE A 170 11.02 -15.08 7.98
C PHE A 170 10.12 -16.19 8.56
N ASN A 171 10.47 -17.46 8.34
CA ASN A 171 9.93 -18.65 8.98
C ASN A 171 8.43 -18.94 8.76
N GLN A 172 7.80 -18.46 7.68
CA GLN A 172 6.39 -18.77 7.38
C GLN A 172 6.13 -18.89 5.89
N SER A 173 5.80 -20.09 5.41
CA SER A 173 5.19 -20.28 4.10
C SER A 173 3.81 -19.62 4.07
N ILE A 174 3.50 -18.87 3.03
CA ILE A 174 2.15 -18.36 2.78
C ILE A 174 1.24 -19.55 2.48
N MET A 175 0.23 -19.79 3.33
CA MET A 175 -0.57 -21.02 3.24
C MET A 175 -1.80 -20.88 2.33
N LYS A 176 -2.25 -19.66 2.07
CA LYS A 176 -3.44 -19.31 1.27
C LYS A 176 -3.22 -17.97 0.57
N ASP A 177 -4.18 -17.54 -0.23
CA ASP A 177 -4.19 -16.23 -0.86
C ASP A 177 -4.05 -15.08 0.17
N HIS A 178 -3.24 -14.10 -0.19
CA HIS A 178 -3.08 -12.87 0.55
C HIS A 178 -3.31 -11.67 -0.36
N ILE A 179 -3.77 -10.60 0.26
CA ILE A 179 -3.91 -9.29 -0.38
C ILE A 179 -2.71 -8.43 0.02
N PHE A 180 -2.10 -7.80 -0.97
CA PHE A 180 -1.21 -6.66 -0.79
C PHE A 180 -1.94 -5.38 -1.22
N LEU A 181 -1.97 -4.41 -0.32
CA LEU A 181 -2.50 -3.07 -0.55
C LEU A 181 -1.38 -2.05 -0.36
N ARG A 182 -1.29 -1.10 -1.29
CA ARG A 182 -0.44 0.07 -1.15
C ARG A 182 -1.23 1.33 -1.42
N TYR A 183 -1.02 2.35 -0.60
CA TYR A 183 -1.50 3.69 -0.82
C TYR A 183 -0.35 4.65 -1.02
N TRP A 184 -0.43 5.51 -2.04
CA TRP A 184 0.42 6.69 -2.20
C TRP A 184 -0.42 7.94 -2.02
N SER A 185 0.01 8.80 -1.11
CA SER A 185 -0.58 10.13 -0.94
C SER A 185 -0.37 11.02 -2.16
N ARG A 186 -1.15 12.09 -2.21
CA ARG A 186 -0.97 13.20 -3.13
C ARG A 186 0.45 13.75 -3.09
N ASP A 187 1.01 13.95 -1.90
CA ASP A 187 2.34 14.56 -1.73
C ASP A 187 3.46 13.63 -2.20
N LYS A 188 3.25 12.31 -2.11
CA LYS A 188 4.17 11.33 -2.69
C LYS A 188 4.13 11.35 -4.22
N LEU A 189 2.94 11.47 -4.79
CA LEU A 189 2.74 11.49 -6.25
C LEU A 189 3.13 12.85 -6.86
N TYR A 190 2.92 13.95 -6.14
CA TYR A 190 3.23 15.32 -6.53
C TYR A 190 3.85 16.08 -5.35
N PRO A 191 5.17 15.93 -5.11
CA PRO A 191 5.82 16.69 -4.05
C PRO A 191 5.72 18.18 -4.39
N PHE A 192 5.21 18.98 -3.43
CA PHE A 192 5.25 20.43 -3.54
C PHE A 192 6.73 20.85 -3.62
N SER A 193 7.06 21.61 -4.66
CA SER A 193 8.38 22.19 -4.90
C SER A 193 8.48 23.52 -4.15
#